data_AF-A0A7W8VX55-F1
#
_entry.id   AF-A0A7W8VX55-F1
#
_cell.length_a   1.000
_cell.length_b   1.000
_cell.length_c   1.000
_cell.angle_alpha   90.00
_cell.angle_beta   90.00
_cell.angle_gamma   90.00
#
_symmetry.space_group_name_H-M   'P 1'
#
loop_
_entity.id
_entity.type
_entity.pdbx_description
1 polymer ?
#
loop_
_entity_poly.entity_id
_entity_poly.type
_entity_poly.pdbx_seq_one_letter_code
_entity_poly.pdbx_strand_id
1 'polypeptide(L)'
;MVTTRPCTAACVIDGLLVTLTFYPDNGVLRIADSSGACLRETRWHGSWRALLEEFRGYYEAAENDAARGVDDIVARLGERCADAQRELAFA
;
A
#
# COMPACT_ATOMS: atom_id res chain seq x y z
N MET A 1 11.12 -21.33 28.35
CA MET A 1 11.14 -20.73 27.00
C MET A 1 10.07 -19.66 26.97
N VAL A 2 10.45 -18.39 26.83
CA VAL A 2 9.47 -17.29 26.71
C VAL A 2 8.96 -17.32 25.28
N THR A 3 7.81 -17.92 25.03
CA THR A 3 7.18 -17.84 23.72
C THR A 3 6.78 -16.39 23.52
N THR A 4 7.55 -15.64 22.75
CA THR A 4 7.24 -14.24 22.49
C THR A 4 5.93 -14.17 21.69
N ARG A 5 4.94 -13.46 22.25
CA ARG A 5 3.60 -13.37 21.65
C ARG A 5 3.75 -12.82 20.22
N PRO A 6 3.13 -13.46 19.21
CA PRO A 6 3.19 -12.96 17.85
C PRO A 6 2.58 -11.56 17.77
N CYS A 7 3.21 -10.70 16.97
CA CYS A 7 2.70 -9.38 16.65
C CYS A 7 1.79 -9.48 15.42
N THR A 8 0.58 -8.94 15.50
CA THR A 8 -0.39 -9.02 14.40
C THR A 8 -0.88 -7.63 14.02
N ALA A 9 -1.01 -7.37 12.72
CA ALA A 9 -1.69 -6.20 12.19
C ALA A 9 -2.49 -6.58 10.94
N ALA A 10 -3.58 -5.87 10.71
CA ALA A 10 -4.31 -5.94 9.45
C ALA A 10 -3.91 -4.74 8.59
N CYS A 11 -3.63 -4.98 7.31
CA CYS A 11 -3.39 -3.93 6.32
C CYS A 11 -4.02 -4.32 4.98
N VAL A 12 -4.15 -3.33 4.09
CA VAL A 12 -4.64 -3.56 2.73
C VAL A 12 -3.45 -3.56 1.79
N ILE A 13 -3.27 -4.65 1.03
CA ILE A 13 -2.26 -4.78 -0.02
C ILE A 13 -3.00 -5.03 -1.33
N ASP A 14 -2.76 -4.19 -2.35
CA ASP A 14 -3.42 -4.32 -3.66
C ASP A 14 -4.97 -4.32 -3.58
N GLY A 15 -5.53 -3.59 -2.61
CA GLY A 15 -6.98 -3.59 -2.35
C GLY A 15 -7.51 -4.82 -1.59
N LEU A 16 -6.67 -5.81 -1.29
CA LEU A 16 -7.03 -6.98 -0.49
C LEU A 16 -6.69 -6.77 0.98
N LEU A 17 -7.67 -6.97 1.87
CA LEU A 17 -7.42 -7.00 3.31
C LEU A 17 -6.60 -8.24 3.65
N VAL A 18 -5.41 -8.03 4.20
CA VAL A 18 -4.52 -9.09 4.64
C VAL A 18 -4.16 -8.94 6.12
N THR A 19 -3.85 -10.06 6.75
CA THR A 19 -3.38 -10.14 8.12
C THR A 19 -1.89 -10.49 8.13
N LEU A 20 -1.08 -9.58 8.67
CA LEU A 20 0.34 -9.76 8.92
C LEU A 20 0.52 -10.36 10.32
N THR A 21 1.22 -11.49 10.43
CA THR A 21 1.57 -12.11 11.70
C THR A 21 3.08 -12.33 11.77
N PHE A 22 3.75 -11.64 12.69
CA PHE A 22 5.18 -11.75 12.92
C PHE A 22 5.49 -12.51 14.20
N TYR A 23 6.37 -13.50 14.08
CA TYR A 23 6.87 -14.33 15.16
C TYR A 23 8.31 -13.88 15.49
N PRO A 24 8.50 -13.05 16.52
CA PRO A 24 9.83 -12.51 16.83
C PRO A 24 10.84 -13.58 17.27
N ASP A 25 10.37 -14.74 17.75
CA ASP A 25 11.22 -15.85 18.21
C ASP A 25 12.10 -16.43 17.09
N ASN A 26 11.52 -16.58 15.90
CA ASN A 26 12.14 -17.21 14.74
C ASN A 26 12.23 -16.27 13.52
N GLY A 27 11.75 -15.03 13.65
CA GLY A 27 11.72 -14.03 12.58
C GLY A 27 10.73 -14.36 11.45
N VAL A 28 9.77 -15.27 11.68
CA VAL A 28 8.81 -15.65 10.64
C VAL A 28 7.75 -14.57 10.50
N LEU A 29 7.52 -14.11 9.27
CA LEU A 29 6.43 -13.22 8.90
C LEU A 29 5.46 -13.99 7.99
N ARG A 30 4.20 -14.07 8.41
CA ARG A 30 3.11 -14.67 7.65
C ARG A 30 2.14 -13.59 7.19
N ILE A 31 1.73 -13.70 5.94
CA ILE A 31 0.72 -12.86 5.30
C ILE A 31 -0.44 -13.80 4.97
N ALA A 32 -1.60 -13.55 5.58
CA ALA A 32 -2.81 -14.29 5.33
C ALA A 32 -3.89 -13.39 4.71
N ASP A 33 -4.75 -13.95 3.86
CA ASP A 33 -5.92 -13.21 3.36
C ASP A 33 -6.99 -13.06 4.46
N SER A 34 -8.08 -12.35 4.15
CA SER A 34 -9.21 -12.14 5.06
C SER A 34 -9.93 -13.44 5.47
N SER A 35 -9.82 -14.51 4.68
CA SER A 35 -10.32 -15.85 4.98
C SER A 35 -9.39 -16.65 5.91
N GLY A 36 -8.20 -16.12 6.19
CA GLY A 36 -7.17 -16.77 7.02
C GLY A 36 -6.27 -17.75 6.26
N ALA A 37 -6.35 -17.83 4.93
CA ALA A 37 -5.43 -18.64 4.14
C ALA A 37 -4.06 -17.95 4.06
N CYS A 38 -3.00 -18.70 4.34
CA CYS A 38 -1.64 -18.17 4.30
C CYS A 38 -1.21 -17.94 2.84
N LEU A 39 -1.22 -16.68 2.41
CA LEU A 39 -0.80 -16.27 1.07
C LEU A 39 0.72 -16.37 0.90
N ARG A 40 1.46 -15.98 1.93
CA ARG A 40 2.92 -15.96 1.89
C ARG A 40 3.52 -16.08 3.28
N GLU A 41 4.62 -16.81 3.37
CA GLU A 41 5.47 -16.88 4.54
C GLU A 41 6.89 -16.50 4.13
N THR A 42 7.53 -15.63 4.90
CA THR A 42 8.90 -15.17 4.67
C THR A 42 9.63 -14.99 5.99
N ARG A 43 10.94 -14.75 5.93
CA ARG A 43 11.76 -14.40 7.10
C ARG A 43 12.05 -12.92 7.10
N TRP A 44 11.78 -12.27 8.23
CA TRP A 44 12.11 -10.89 8.50
C TRP A 44 13.16 -10.84 9.62
N HIS A 45 14.27 -10.16 9.36
CA HIS A 45 15.40 -10.07 10.28
C HIS A 45 15.39 -8.79 11.14
N GLY A 46 14.48 -7.86 10.85
CA GLY A 46 14.31 -6.62 11.61
C GLY A 46 13.30 -6.76 12.76
N SER A 47 13.05 -5.64 13.44
CA SER A 47 11.99 -5.57 14.45
C SER A 47 10.60 -5.46 13.80
N TRP A 48 9.55 -5.76 14.56
CA TRP A 48 8.16 -5.53 14.13
C TRP A 48 7.89 -4.06 13.76
N ARG A 49 8.49 -3.12 14.50
CA ARG A 49 8.38 -1.68 14.20
C ARG A 49 9.00 -1.34 12.84
N ALA A 50 10.22 -1.82 12.60
CA ALA A 50 10.89 -1.61 11.32
C ALA A 50 10.07 -2.18 10.16
N LEU A 51 9.42 -3.34 10.35
CA LEU A 51 8.52 -3.90 9.34
C LEU A 51 7.33 -2.97 9.03
N LEU A 52 6.69 -2.41 10.06
CA LEU A 52 5.56 -1.49 9.87
C LEU A 52 5.99 -0.18 9.18
N GLU A 53 7.19 0.32 9.49
CA GLU A 53 7.76 1.50 8.83
C GLU A 53 8.02 1.25 7.35
N GLU A 54 8.55 0.08 6.98
CA GLU A 54 8.73 -0.33 5.58
C GLU A 54 7.38 -0.37 4.86
N PHE A 55 6.38 -1.05 5.44
CA PHE A 55 5.03 -1.13 4.87
C PHE A 55 4.39 0.25 4.68
N ARG A 56 4.59 1.17 5.63
CA ARG A 56 4.11 2.54 5.53
C ARG A 56 4.80 3.27 4.38
N GLY A 57 6.12 3.17 4.27
CA GLY A 57 6.89 3.77 3.18
C GLY A 57 6.48 3.25 1.80
N TYR A 58 6.19 1.95 1.68
CA TYR A 58 5.63 1.36 0.45
C TYR A 58 4.28 1.98 0.08
N TYR A 59 3.39 2.17 1.05
CA TYR A 59 2.07 2.75 0.81
C TYR A 59 2.17 4.24 0.46
N GLU A 60 3.00 5.00 1.16
CA GLU A 60 3.25 6.42 0.90
C GLU A 60 3.86 6.62 -0.50
N ALA A 61 4.80 5.76 -0.92
CA ALA A 61 5.37 5.82 -2.26
C ALA A 61 4.34 5.47 -3.36
N ALA A 62 3.54 4.43 -3.14
CA ALA A 62 2.48 4.03 -4.07
C ALA A 62 1.38 5.09 -4.20
N GLU A 63 0.98 5.71 -3.08
CA GLU A 63 0.00 6.79 -3.07
C GLU A 63 0.53 8.04 -3.79
N ASN A 64 1.79 8.41 -3.58
CA ASN A 64 2.41 9.56 -4.27
C ASN A 64 2.52 9.33 -5.79
N ASP A 65 2.83 8.11 -6.23
CA ASP A 65 2.88 7.77 -7.66
C ASP A 65 1.48 7.82 -8.29
N ALA A 66 0.48 7.24 -7.62
CA ALA A 66 -0.91 7.28 -8.06
C ALA A 66 -1.47 8.71 -8.10
N ALA A 67 -1.22 9.51 -7.07
CA ALA A 67 -1.65 10.90 -7.00
C ALA A 67 -1.04 11.74 -8.13
N ARG A 68 0.23 11.52 -8.46
CA ARG A 68 0.90 12.21 -9.57
C ARG A 68 0.34 11.79 -10.94
N GLY A 69 -0.03 10.53 -11.12
CA GLY A 69 -0.71 10.06 -12.33
C GLY A 69 -2.11 10.69 -12.49
N VAL A 70 -2.86 10.84 -11.40
CA VAL A 70 -4.17 11.51 -11.40
C VAL A 70 -4.03 13.00 -11.71
N ASP A 71 -3.05 13.69 -11.12
CA ASP A 71 -2.78 15.11 -11.37
C ASP A 71 -2.45 15.38 -12.86
N ASP A 72 -1.62 14.55 -13.51
CA ASP A 72 -1.33 14.65 -14.96
C ASP A 72 -2.61 14.50 -15.81
N ILE A 73 -3.48 13.54 -15.47
CA ILE A 73 -4.74 13.32 -16.17
C ILE A 73 -5.68 14.52 -15.99
N VAL A 74 -5.77 15.06 -14.78
CA VAL A 74 -6.59 16.24 -14.46
C VAL A 74 -6.06 17.47 -15.19
N ALA A 75 -4.74 17.69 -15.22
CA ALA A 75 -4.10 18.78 -15.93
C ALA A 75 -4.43 18.73 -17.44
N ARG A 76 -4.24 17.57 -18.07
CA ARG A 76 -4.57 17.37 -19.50
C ARG A 76 -6.03 17.56 -19.82
N LEU A 77 -6.93 17.17 -18.91
CA LEU A 77 -8.36 17.37 -19.09
C LEU A 77 -8.73 18.85 -18.94
N GLY A 78 -8.09 19.56 -18.01
CA GLY A 78 -8.21 21.01 -17.84
C GLY A 78 -7.75 21.77 -19.08
N GLU A 79 -6.61 21.39 -19.67
CA GLU A 79 -6.09 21.98 -20.91
C GLU A 79 -7.04 21.72 -22.09
N ARG A 80 -7.54 20.49 -22.27
CA ARG A 80 -8.53 20.17 -23.33
C ARG A 80 -9.85 20.92 -23.17
N CYS A 81 -10.32 21.10 -21.93
CA CYS A 81 -11.55 21.84 -21.65
C CYS A 81 -11.36 23.34 -21.93
N ALA A 82 -10.20 23.90 -21.57
CA ALA A 82 -9.86 25.29 -21.86
C ALA A 82 -9.76 25.57 -23.37
N ASP A 83 -9.21 24.64 -24.15
CA ASP A 83 -9.13 24.74 -25.61
C ASP A 83 -10.54 24.67 -26.26
N ALA A 84 -11.36 23.70 -25.87
CA ALA A 84 -12.72 23.55 -26.37
C ALA A 84 -13.62 24.76 -26.05
N GLN A 85 -13.46 25.35 -24.85
CA GLN A 85 -14.20 26.55 -24.46
C GLN A 85 -13.73 27.80 -25.23
N ARG A 86 -12.47 27.81 -25.69
CA ARG A 86 -11.92 28.88 -26.53
C ARG A 86 -12.43 28.78 -27.96
N GLU A 87 -12.55 27.58 -28.52
CA GLU A 87 -13.11 27.37 -29.87
C GLU A 87 -14.60 27.74 -29.98
N LEU A 88 -15.39 27.48 -28.94
CA LEU A 88 -16.82 27.84 -28.90
C LEU A 88 -17.07 29.35 -28.72
N ALA A 89 -16.10 30.11 -28.21
CA ALA A 89 -16.23 31.55 -27.99
C ALA A 89 -15.96 32.39 -29.26
N PHE A 90 -15.49 31.77 -30.34
CA PHE A 90 -15.22 32.43 -31.63
C PHE A 90 -16.11 31.92 -32.78
N ALA A 91 -17.15 31.12 -32.48
CA ALA A 91 -18.14 30.62 -33.44
C ALA A 91 -19.43 31.44 -33.43
#